data_AF-E7DPR3-F1
#
_entry.id   AF-E7DPR3-F1
#
_cell.length_a   1.000
_cell.length_b   1.000
_cell.length_c   1.000
_cell.angle_alpha   90.00
_cell.angle_beta   90.00
_cell.angle_gamma   90.00
#
_symmetry.space_group_name_H-M   'P 1'
#
loop_
_entity.id
_entity.type
_entity.pdbx_description
1 polymer ?
#
loop_
_entity_poly.entity_id
_entity_poly.type
_entity_poly.pdbx_seq_one_letter_code
_entity_poly.pdbx_strand_id
1 'polypeptide(L)'
;MTPEDKELLDIHVKAMPAAGYAYAKILYKNTPSSKIETFECIETAVRDQVLEHVSPKIAFFFVGEKTGTTKGKTRTIRSCVAKIKVTNKQASRLGIETYRRFSPLLEKCCDSCSI
;
A
#
# COMPACT_ATOMS: atom_id res chain seq x y z
N MET A 1 11.45 2.32 -14.34
CA MET A 1 11.92 0.97 -13.97
C MET A 1 12.76 0.49 -15.13
N THR A 2 14.06 0.39 -14.92
CA THR A 2 14.96 -0.06 -15.99
C THR A 2 14.74 -1.56 -16.24
N PRO A 3 15.18 -2.10 -17.39
CA PRO A 3 15.14 -3.54 -17.65
C PRO A 3 15.87 -4.35 -16.56
N GLU A 4 16.98 -3.83 -16.04
CA GLU A 4 17.78 -4.45 -14.98
C GLU A 4 17.02 -4.45 -13.65
N ASP A 5 16.34 -3.36 -13.30
CA ASP A 5 15.48 -3.31 -12.11
C ASP A 5 14.30 -4.27 -12.23
N LYS A 6 13.76 -4.48 -13.44
CA LYS A 6 12.70 -5.46 -13.71
C LYS A 6 13.18 -6.86 -13.49
N GLU A 7 14.34 -7.20 -14.04
CA GLU A 7 14.94 -8.51 -13.89
C GLU A 7 15.33 -8.77 -12.43
N LEU A 8 15.88 -7.78 -11.73
CA LEU A 8 16.17 -7.87 -10.29
C LEU A 8 14.89 -8.01 -9.46
N LEU A 9 13.82 -7.26 -9.78
CA LEU A 9 12.54 -7.43 -9.10
C LEU A 9 11.98 -8.84 -9.33
N ASP A 10 12.02 -9.33 -10.57
CA ASP A 10 11.58 -10.67 -10.93
C ASP A 10 12.42 -11.73 -10.21
N ILE A 11 13.74 -11.54 -10.13
CA ILE A 11 14.65 -12.39 -9.36
C ILE A 11 14.29 -12.32 -7.88
N HIS A 12 14.04 -11.15 -7.28
CA HIS A 12 13.66 -11.06 -5.87
C HIS A 12 12.26 -11.65 -5.60
N VAL A 13 11.32 -11.56 -6.54
CA VAL A 13 10.00 -12.16 -6.46
C VAL A 13 10.07 -13.70 -6.63
N LYS A 14 10.89 -14.20 -7.56
CA LYS A 14 11.10 -15.64 -7.82
C LYS A 14 12.03 -16.30 -6.79
N ALA A 15 13.08 -15.60 -6.38
CA ALA A 15 14.04 -15.95 -5.33
C ALA A 15 13.59 -15.50 -3.93
N MET A 16 12.29 -15.27 -3.74
CA MET A 16 11.61 -15.37 -2.45
C MET A 16 11.12 -16.83 -2.21
N PRO A 17 11.95 -17.90 -2.21
CA PRO A 17 11.48 -19.16 -1.69
C PRO A 17 11.24 -18.98 -0.17
N ALA A 18 10.17 -19.60 0.31
CA ALA A 18 9.64 -19.56 1.67
C ALA A 18 8.93 -18.26 2.14
N ALA A 19 9.49 -17.06 2.01
CA ALA A 19 8.91 -15.87 2.68
C ALA A 19 7.72 -15.22 1.94
N GLY A 20 7.80 -15.02 0.61
CA GLY A 20 6.70 -14.43 -0.18
C GLY A 20 5.48 -15.35 -0.27
N TYR A 21 5.73 -16.63 -0.51
CA TYR A 21 4.70 -17.68 -0.49
C TYR A 21 4.13 -17.90 0.93
N ALA A 22 4.88 -17.61 2.00
CA ALA A 22 4.35 -17.60 3.36
C ALA A 22 3.35 -16.46 3.56
N TYR A 23 3.64 -15.23 3.09
CA TYR A 23 2.64 -14.16 3.12
C TYR A 23 1.41 -14.54 2.30
N ALA A 24 1.55 -14.98 1.05
CA ALA A 24 0.42 -15.42 0.24
C ALA A 24 -0.39 -16.57 0.88
N LYS A 25 0.28 -17.57 1.48
CA LYS A 25 -0.37 -18.65 2.24
C LYS A 25 -1.08 -18.13 3.50
N ILE A 26 -0.50 -17.16 4.21
CA ILE A 26 -1.13 -16.54 5.38
C ILE A 26 -2.38 -15.77 4.94
N LEU A 27 -2.31 -14.98 3.87
CA LEU A 27 -3.45 -14.23 3.36
C LEU A 27 -4.55 -15.19 2.86
N TYR A 28 -4.18 -16.24 2.14
CA TYR A 28 -5.11 -17.28 1.69
C TYR A 28 -5.79 -18.01 2.85
N LYS A 29 -5.02 -18.42 3.87
CA LYS A 29 -5.57 -19.08 5.08
C LYS A 29 -6.55 -18.19 5.87
N ASN A 30 -6.34 -16.88 5.85
CA ASN A 30 -7.22 -15.92 6.51
C ASN A 30 -8.35 -15.41 5.61
N THR A 31 -8.42 -15.88 4.36
CA THR A 31 -9.51 -15.55 3.45
C THR A 31 -10.58 -16.64 3.57
N PRO A 32 -11.84 -16.29 3.87
CA PRO A 32 -12.91 -17.28 3.95
C PRO A 32 -13.13 -17.95 2.59
N SER A 33 -13.48 -19.24 2.58
CA SER A 33 -13.69 -20.01 1.35
C SER A 33 -14.76 -19.41 0.44
N SER A 34 -15.76 -18.73 1.02
CA SER A 34 -16.81 -18.02 0.28
C SER A 34 -16.31 -16.84 -0.57
N LYS A 35 -15.09 -16.35 -0.33
CA LYS A 35 -14.46 -15.27 -1.11
C LYS A 35 -13.48 -15.78 -2.18
N ILE A 36 -13.44 -17.09 -2.45
CA ILE A 36 -12.52 -17.73 -3.41
C ILE A 36 -13.30 -18.57 -4.43
N GLU A 37 -14.62 -18.33 -4.56
CA GLU A 37 -15.50 -19.14 -5.43
C GLU A 37 -15.40 -18.75 -6.91
N THR A 38 -15.22 -17.46 -7.19
CA THR A 38 -15.08 -16.93 -8.54
C THR A 38 -13.79 -16.14 -8.68
N PHE A 39 -13.34 -15.92 -9.92
CA PHE A 39 -12.16 -15.13 -10.19
C PHE A 39 -12.30 -13.69 -9.66
N GLU A 40 -13.47 -13.08 -9.83
CA GLU A 40 -13.77 -11.75 -9.29
C GLU A 40 -13.65 -11.70 -7.76
N CYS A 41 -14.15 -12.72 -7.06
CA CYS A 41 -14.00 -12.82 -5.61
C CYS A 41 -12.53 -12.97 -5.20
N ILE A 42 -11.75 -13.76 -5.95
CA ILE A 42 -10.30 -13.92 -5.72
C ILE A 42 -9.59 -12.57 -5.91
N GLU A 43 -9.84 -11.86 -7.00
CA GLU A 43 -9.23 -10.56 -7.27
C GLU A 43 -9.54 -9.56 -6.15
N THR A 44 -10.81 -9.50 -5.74
CA THR A 44 -11.26 -8.62 -4.66
C THR A 44 -10.61 -8.99 -3.32
N ALA A 45 -10.58 -10.28 -2.98
CA ALA A 45 -9.97 -10.77 -1.75
C ALA A 45 -8.46 -10.49 -1.70
N VAL A 46 -7.74 -10.75 -2.80
CA VAL A 46 -6.32 -10.44 -2.92
C VAL A 46 -6.09 -8.94 -2.79
N ARG A 47 -6.90 -8.11 -3.47
CA ARG A 47 -6.80 -6.65 -3.40
C ARG A 47 -7.00 -6.15 -1.97
N ASP A 48 -8.04 -6.59 -1.27
CA ASP A 48 -8.33 -6.18 0.10
C ASP A 48 -7.16 -6.53 1.04
N GLN A 49 -6.68 -7.77 0.97
CA GLN A 49 -5.56 -8.26 1.78
C GLN A 49 -4.26 -7.48 1.51
N VAL A 50 -3.98 -7.18 0.24
CA VAL A 50 -2.83 -6.37 -0.16
C VAL A 50 -2.96 -4.93 0.34
N LEU A 51 -4.13 -4.31 0.25
CA LEU A 51 -4.38 -2.96 0.75
C LEU A 51 -4.26 -2.87 2.27
N GLU A 52 -4.67 -3.91 3.00
CA GLU A 52 -4.65 -3.91 4.46
C GLU A 52 -3.25 -4.18 5.02
N HIS A 53 -2.51 -5.14 4.47
CA HIS A 53 -1.31 -5.66 5.12
C HIS A 53 0.01 -5.33 4.41
N VAL A 54 -0.01 -5.16 3.09
CA VAL A 54 1.21 -5.03 2.26
C VAL A 54 1.44 -3.58 1.86
N SER A 55 0.41 -2.97 1.28
CA SER A 55 0.39 -1.60 0.76
C SER A 55 0.83 -0.54 1.78
N PRO A 56 0.43 -0.60 3.08
CA PRO A 56 0.93 0.37 4.06
C PRO A 56 2.44 0.26 4.24
N LYS A 57 3.01 -0.95 4.28
CA LYS A 57 4.46 -1.18 4.49
C LYS A 57 5.28 -0.62 3.35
N ILE A 58 4.84 -0.87 2.12
CA ILE A 58 5.46 -0.32 0.91
C ILE A 58 5.36 1.21 0.94
N ALA A 59 4.17 1.76 1.18
CA ALA A 59 3.98 3.21 1.21
C ALA A 59 4.84 3.88 2.29
N PHE A 60 4.98 3.27 3.47
CA PHE A 60 5.86 3.77 4.54
C PHE A 60 7.33 3.81 4.12
N PHE A 61 7.81 2.79 3.44
CA PHE A 61 9.18 2.75 2.92
C PHE A 61 9.45 3.92 1.97
N PHE A 62 8.59 4.11 0.96
CA PHE A 62 8.74 5.22 -0.01
C PHE A 62 8.65 6.59 0.66
N VAL A 63 7.73 6.77 1.62
CA VAL A 63 7.62 8.01 2.38
C VAL A 63 8.89 8.24 3.20
N GLY A 64 9.45 7.21 3.82
CA GLY A 64 10.71 7.27 4.56
C GLY A 64 11.87 7.71 3.67
N GLU A 65 12.10 7.00 2.57
CA GLU A 65 13.17 7.29 1.61
C GLU A 65 13.07 8.71 1.05
N LYS A 66 11.87 9.14 0.65
CA LYS A 66 11.69 10.47 0.05
C LYS A 66 11.86 11.61 1.06
N THR A 67 11.52 11.38 2.32
CA THR A 67 11.47 12.46 3.33
C THR A 67 12.65 12.45 4.29
N GLY A 68 13.41 11.37 4.42
CA GLY A 68 14.61 11.26 5.27
C GLY A 68 14.36 11.58 6.76
N THR A 69 13.11 11.56 7.22
CA THR A 69 12.75 11.92 8.60
C THR A 69 11.72 10.96 9.16
N THR A 70 11.93 10.48 10.38
CA THR A 70 11.02 9.57 11.10
C THR A 70 10.51 10.17 12.41
N LYS A 71 11.04 11.33 12.81
CA LYS A 71 10.76 11.96 14.11
C LYS A 71 9.73 13.08 14.00
N GLY A 72 8.77 13.10 14.92
CA GLY A 72 7.85 14.21 15.13
C GLY A 72 6.41 13.75 15.39
N LYS A 73 5.49 14.73 15.49
CA LYS A 73 4.06 14.47 15.67
C LYS A 73 3.50 13.75 14.45
N THR A 74 2.91 12.59 14.67
CA THR A 74 2.26 11.77 13.64
C THR A 74 0.79 12.13 13.46
N ARG A 75 0.30 12.02 12.23
CA ARG A 75 -1.13 12.04 11.89
C ARG A 75 -1.44 10.94 10.88
N THR A 76 -2.70 10.51 10.85
CA THR A 76 -3.17 9.49 9.91
C THR A 76 -3.79 10.14 8.68
N ILE A 77 -3.31 9.76 7.50
CA ILE A 77 -3.87 10.14 6.20
C ILE A 77 -4.53 8.91 5.59
N ARG A 78 -5.78 9.06 5.14
CA ARG A 78 -6.49 8.07 4.35
C ARG A 78 -6.07 8.22 2.89
N SER A 79 -5.59 7.14 2.29
CA SER A 79 -5.17 7.10 0.88
C SER A 79 -5.83 5.92 0.18
N CYS A 80 -5.81 5.92 -1.16
CA CYS A 80 -6.22 4.78 -1.98
C CYS A 80 -5.40 3.52 -1.68
N VAL A 81 -4.17 3.71 -1.19
CA VAL A 81 -3.20 2.64 -0.97
C VAL A 81 -3.32 2.04 0.44
N ALA A 82 -3.66 2.86 1.44
CA ALA A 82 -3.86 2.46 2.83
C ALA A 82 -4.22 3.67 3.73
N LYS A 83 -4.55 3.41 4.99
CA LYS A 83 -4.45 4.41 6.07
C LYS A 83 -3.00 4.48 6.56
N ILE A 84 -2.31 5.59 6.27
CA ILE A 84 -0.87 5.74 6.49
C ILE A 84 -0.61 6.77 7.61
N LYS A 85 0.27 6.44 8.55
CA LYS A 85 0.69 7.32 9.66
C LYS A 85 1.93 8.12 9.28
N VAL A 86 1.78 9.37 8.86
CA VAL A 86 2.90 10.23 8.48
C VAL A 86 3.16 11.29 9.53
N THR A 87 4.41 11.71 9.71
CA THR A 87 4.73 12.87 10.54
C THR A 87 4.34 14.17 9.85
N ASN A 88 4.12 15.24 10.62
CA ASN A 88 3.81 16.56 10.04
C ASN A 88 4.92 17.06 9.10
N LYS A 89 6.19 16.78 9.42
CA LYS A 89 7.33 17.12 8.56
C LYS A 89 7.30 16.35 7.24
N GLN A 90 7.03 15.05 7.30
CA GLN A 90 6.87 14.21 6.11
C GLN A 90 5.72 14.71 5.25
N ALA A 91 4.56 14.97 5.86
CA ALA A 91 3.37 15.44 5.16
C ALA A 91 3.61 16.79 4.46
N SER A 92 4.25 17.74 5.14
CA SER A 92 4.61 19.04 4.56
C SER A 92 5.58 18.91 3.38
N ARG A 93 6.62 18.06 3.50
CA ARG A 93 7.57 17.79 2.40
C ARG A 93 6.91 17.13 1.18
N LEU A 94 5.85 16.36 1.41
CA LEU A 94 5.07 15.68 0.38
C LEU A 94 3.89 16.52 -0.14
N GLY A 95 3.82 17.80 0.24
CA GLY A 95 2.78 18.73 -0.25
C GLY A 95 1.39 18.49 0.35
N ILE A 96 1.28 17.77 1.47
CA ILE A 96 0.01 17.56 2.17
C ILE A 96 -0.19 18.69 3.19
N GLU A 97 -1.18 19.54 2.95
CA GLU A 97 -1.53 20.67 3.83
C GLU A 97 -1.85 20.22 5.25
N THR A 98 -1.69 21.14 6.21
CA THR A 98 -2.13 20.92 7.60
C THR A 98 -3.62 20.60 7.67
N TYR A 99 -4.03 19.78 8.64
CA TYR A 99 -5.42 19.34 8.87
C TYR A 99 -6.07 18.47 7.80
N ARG A 100 -5.51 18.38 6.58
CA ARG A 100 -5.95 17.40 5.57
C ARG A 100 -5.90 15.98 6.11
N ARG A 101 -6.98 15.23 5.86
CA ARG A 101 -7.18 13.83 6.29
C ARG A 101 -7.10 12.84 5.14
N PHE A 102 -7.29 13.29 3.90
CA PHE A 102 -7.26 12.47 2.70
C PHE A 102 -6.02 12.79 1.86
N SER A 103 -5.49 11.78 1.16
CA SER A 103 -4.43 11.99 0.19
C SER A 103 -4.99 12.71 -1.05
N PRO A 104 -4.20 13.56 -1.73
CA PRO A 104 -4.65 14.23 -2.94
C PRO A 104 -5.19 13.29 -4.03
N LEU A 105 -4.60 12.09 -4.15
CA LEU A 105 -5.09 11.07 -5.09
C LEU A 105 -6.48 10.55 -4.70
N LEU A 106 -6.70 10.27 -3.42
CA LEU A 106 -7.98 9.81 -2.91
C LEU A 106 -9.07 10.87 -3.09
N GLU A 107 -8.77 12.15 -2.86
CA GLU A 107 -9.72 13.24 -3.12
C GLU A 107 -10.14 13.22 -4.60
N LYS A 108 -9.17 13.17 -5.53
CA LYS A 108 -9.47 13.07 -6.97
C LYS A 108 -10.30 11.84 -7.34
N CYS A 109 -9.99 10.67 -6.78
CA CYS A 109 -10.73 9.44 -7.05
C CYS A 109 -12.17 9.49 -6.53
N CYS A 110 -12.40 10.16 -5.39
CA CYS A 110 -13.74 10.36 -4.84
C CYS A 110 -14.54 11.40 -5.63
N ASP A 111 -13.88 12.47 -6.10
CA ASP A 111 -14.52 13.51 -6.91
C ASP A 111 -14.93 12.97 -8.29
N SER A 112 -14.13 12.07 -8.88
CA SER A 112 -14.46 11.38 -10.13
C SER A 112 -15.60 10.36 -10.04
N CYS A 113 -16.11 10.07 -8.84
CA CYS A 113 -17.21 9.14 -8.62
C CYS A 113 -18.59 9.83 -8.55
N SER A 114 -18.67 11.13 -8.89
CA SER A 114 -19.89 11.95 -8.86
C SER A 114 -20.53 12.20 -10.24
N ILE A 115 -20.33 11.31 -11.23
CA ILE A 115 -21.06 11.31 -12.51
C ILE A 115 -21.52 9.87 -12.81
#